data_AF-M0AB74-F1
#
_entry.id   AF-M0AB74-F1
#
_cell.length_a   1.000
_cell.length_b   1.000
_cell.length_c   1.000
_cell.angle_alpha   90.00
_cell.angle_beta   90.00
_cell.angle_gamma   90.00
#
_symmetry.space_group_name_H-M   'P 1'
#
loop_
_entity.id
_entity.type
_entity.pdbx_description
1 polymer ?
#
loop_
_entity_poly.entity_id
_entity_poly.type
_entity_poly.pdbx_seq_one_letter_code
_entity_poly.pdbx_strand_id
1 'polypeptide(L)'
;MIVDTSFVLDIIDDVDPTIQKERELEAESVSLVIPSMTALKLYIGVGKATNTLEERQQVEAVLDSYPVAETRCRSHRRTPSHRSRRPLRRLSYPCECARLRSPHPCAPRVHAESAA
;
A
#
# COMPACT_ATOMS: atom_id res chain seq x y z
N MET A 1 -14.49 3.13 1.32
CA MET A 1 -13.70 2.61 2.46
C MET A 1 -12.29 2.31 1.99
N ILE A 2 -11.29 2.52 2.86
CA ILE A 2 -9.89 2.13 2.58
C ILE A 2 -9.69 0.69 3.04
N VAL A 3 -9.14 -0.16 2.17
CA VAL A 3 -8.84 -1.56 2.51
C VAL A 3 -7.37 -1.75 2.86
N ASP A 4 -7.08 -2.69 3.76
CA ASP A 4 -5.73 -3.03 4.18
C ASP A 4 -5.20 -4.29 3.49
N THR A 5 -3.95 -4.64 3.79
CA THR A 5 -3.29 -5.80 3.15
C THR A 5 -3.97 -7.11 3.51
N SER A 6 -4.43 -7.30 4.76
CA SER A 6 -5.10 -8.54 5.17
C SER A 6 -6.40 -8.75 4.40
N PHE A 7 -7.22 -7.71 4.27
CA PHE A 7 -8.47 -7.80 3.52
C PHE A 7 -8.22 -8.21 2.06
N VAL A 8 -7.20 -7.64 1.41
CA VAL A 8 -6.86 -8.00 0.02
C VAL A 8 -6.34 -9.43 -0.10
N LEU A 9 -5.54 -9.91 0.87
CA LEU A 9 -5.08 -11.30 0.89
C LEU A 9 -6.26 -12.27 1.08
N ASP A 10 -7.20 -11.94 1.95
CA ASP A 10 -8.40 -12.75 2.15
C ASP A 10 -9.28 -12.82 0.88
N ILE A 11 -9.32 -11.77 0.06
CA ILE A 11 -9.97 -11.79 -1.27
C ILE A 11 -9.21 -12.71 -2.24
N ILE A 12 -7.88 -12.63 -2.26
CA ILE A 12 -7.03 -13.50 -3.10
C ILE A 12 -7.23 -14.97 -2.74
N ASP A 13 -7.34 -15.27 -1.44
CA ASP A 13 -7.50 -16.63 -0.90
C ASP A 13 -8.96 -17.14 -0.93
N ASP A 14 -9.88 -16.39 -1.56
CA ASP A 14 -11.30 -16.74 -1.69
C ASP A 14 -11.98 -17.00 -0.33
N VAL A 15 -11.64 -16.20 0.68
CA VAL A 15 -12.16 -16.35 2.04
C VAL A 15 -13.62 -15.89 2.10
N ASP A 16 -14.54 -16.86 2.20
CA ASP A 16 -16.01 -16.67 2.24
C ASP A 16 -16.51 -15.45 3.03
N PRO A 17 -16.15 -15.24 4.33
CA PRO A 17 -16.66 -14.09 5.08
C PRO A 17 -16.19 -12.75 4.50
N THR A 18 -15.01 -12.70 3.89
CA THR A 18 -14.47 -11.49 3.27
C THR A 18 -15.19 -11.18 1.96
N ILE A 19 -15.45 -12.20 1.13
CA ILE A 19 -16.22 -12.05 -0.12
C ILE A 19 -17.66 -11.60 0.18
N GLN A 20 -18.29 -12.21 1.19
CA GLN A 20 -19.62 -11.80 1.60
C GLN A 20 -19.61 -10.33 2.05
N LYS A 21 -18.57 -9.91 2.79
CA LYS A 21 -18.45 -8.53 3.22
C LYS A 21 -18.21 -7.57 2.08
N GLU A 22 -17.42 -7.95 1.09
CA GLU A 22 -17.22 -7.18 -0.13
C GLU A 22 -18.56 -6.93 -0.86
N ARG A 23 -19.34 -7.99 -1.08
CA ARG A 23 -20.65 -7.91 -1.76
C ARG A 23 -21.66 -7.05 -1.01
N GLU A 24 -21.67 -7.13 0.32
CA GLU A 24 -22.49 -6.24 1.16
C GLU A 24 -22.11 -4.77 0.93
N LEU A 25 -20.82 -4.46 0.94
CA LEU A 25 -20.34 -3.10 0.76
C LEU A 25 -20.58 -2.58 -0.66
N GLU A 26 -20.50 -3.45 -1.67
CA GLU A 26 -20.90 -3.13 -3.04
C GLU A 26 -22.40 -2.81 -3.12
N ALA A 27 -23.26 -3.62 -2.48
CA ALA A 27 -24.70 -3.38 -2.42
C ALA A 27 -25.05 -2.06 -1.70
N GLU A 28 -24.26 -1.68 -0.70
CA GLU A 28 -24.34 -0.38 0.00
C GLU A 28 -23.70 0.77 -0.80
N SER A 29 -23.19 0.53 -2.01
CA SER A 29 -22.47 1.50 -2.86
C SER A 29 -21.23 2.11 -2.18
N VAL A 30 -20.60 1.37 -1.27
CA VAL A 30 -19.37 1.76 -0.59
C VAL A 30 -18.17 1.43 -1.47
N SER A 31 -17.61 2.44 -2.13
CA SER A 31 -16.38 2.27 -2.93
C SER A 31 -15.20 1.80 -2.08
N LEU A 32 -14.67 0.61 -2.36
CA LEU A 32 -13.44 0.10 -1.76
C LEU A 32 -12.23 0.66 -2.52
N VAL A 33 -11.21 1.12 -1.79
CA VAL A 33 -10.04 1.80 -2.36
C VAL A 33 -8.77 1.24 -1.73
N ILE A 34 -7.81 0.84 -2.57
CA ILE A 34 -6.52 0.30 -2.14
C ILE A 34 -5.52 1.46 -2.01
N PRO A 35 -4.91 1.68 -0.82
CA PRO A 35 -3.80 2.62 -0.71
C PRO A 35 -2.59 2.13 -1.49
N SER A 36 -1.84 3.04 -2.15
CA SER A 36 -0.57 2.67 -2.81
C SER A 36 0.42 1.98 -1.86
N MET A 37 0.39 2.30 -0.56
CA MET A 37 1.18 1.60 0.46
C MET A 37 0.78 0.14 0.66
N THR A 38 -0.50 -0.20 0.48
CA THR A 38 -1.00 -1.58 0.52
C THR A 38 -0.56 -2.34 -0.71
N ALA A 39 -0.70 -1.76 -1.91
CA ALA A 39 -0.22 -2.35 -3.16
C ALA A 39 1.29 -2.66 -3.10
N LEU A 40 2.10 -1.70 -2.62
CA LEU A 40 3.54 -1.90 -2.45
C LEU A 40 3.87 -3.08 -1.50
N LYS A 41 3.12 -3.23 -0.40
CA LYS A 41 3.32 -4.36 0.53
C LYS A 41 3.07 -5.70 -0.16
N LEU A 42 2.03 -5.79 -0.99
CA LEU A 42 1.71 -7.02 -1.73
C LEU A 42 2.81 -7.36 -2.73
N TYR A 43 3.28 -6.40 -3.53
CA TYR A 43 4.40 -6.63 -4.45
C TYR A 43 5.69 -7.09 -3.73
N ILE A 44 6.01 -6.50 -2.58
CA ILE A 44 7.14 -6.96 -1.75
C ILE A 44 6.88 -8.36 -1.20
N GLY A 45 5.65 -8.66 -0.79
CA GLY A 45 5.21 -9.96 -0.30
C GLY A 45 5.43 -11.06 -1.33
N VAL A 46 4.89 -10.89 -2.53
CA VAL A 46 5.05 -11.85 -3.64
C VAL A 46 6.53 -12.06 -3.98
N GLY A 47 7.32 -10.98 -4.04
CA GLY A 47 8.76 -11.10 -4.28
C GLY A 47 9.53 -11.90 -3.19
N LYS A 48 8.97 -12.00 -1.98
CA LYS A 48 9.58 -12.70 -0.83
C LYS A 48 9.00 -14.09 -0.55
N ALA A 49 7.70 -14.28 -0.72
CA ALA A 49 7.00 -15.51 -0.37
C ALA A 49 7.23 -16.58 -1.44
N THR A 50 7.05 -16.24 -2.71
CA THR A 50 7.21 -17.16 -3.84
C THR A 50 7.27 -16.39 -5.17
N ASN A 51 8.33 -16.58 -5.96
CA ASN A 51 8.51 -15.89 -7.24
C ASN A 51 7.82 -16.61 -8.42
N THR A 52 6.60 -17.13 -8.22
CA THR A 52 5.84 -17.77 -9.31
C THR A 52 5.14 -16.70 -10.14
N LEU A 53 4.97 -16.98 -11.43
CA LEU A 53 4.24 -16.09 -12.34
C LEU A 53 2.74 -16.04 -11.99
N GLU A 54 2.18 -17.17 -11.59
CA GLU A 54 0.76 -17.35 -11.27
C GLU A 54 0.32 -16.48 -10.08
N GLU A 55 1.08 -16.49 -8.98
CA GLU A 55 0.77 -15.68 -7.81
C GLU A 55 0.84 -14.19 -8.13
N ARG A 56 1.82 -13.77 -8.94
CA ARG A 56 1.91 -12.37 -9.42
C ARG A 56 0.68 -11.97 -10.21
N GLN A 57 0.24 -12.82 -11.15
CA GLN A 57 -0.95 -12.56 -11.97
C GLN A 57 -2.22 -12.47 -11.12
N GLN A 58 -2.34 -13.31 -10.09
CA GLN A 58 -3.49 -13.27 -9.18
C GLN A 58 -3.52 -11.97 -8.38
N VAL A 59 -2.37 -11.54 -7.83
CA VAL A 59 -2.27 -10.25 -7.14
C VAL A 59 -2.57 -9.07 -8.08
N GLU A 60 -2.02 -9.09 -9.30
CA GLU A 60 -2.27 -8.04 -10.30
C GLU A 60 -3.75 -7.97 -10.69
N ALA A 61 -4.40 -9.11 -10.92
CA ALA A 61 -5.83 -9.16 -11.23
C ALA A 61 -6.70 -8.55 -10.13
N VAL A 62 -6.37 -8.80 -8.86
CA VAL A 62 -7.08 -8.19 -7.72
C VAL A 62 -6.75 -6.70 -7.59
N LEU A 63 -5.51 -6.27 -7.83
CA LEU A 63 -5.18 -4.85 -7.79
C LEU A 63 -5.87 -4.04 -8.90
N ASP A 64 -6.07 -4.64 -10.07
CA ASP A 64 -6.75 -4.01 -11.21
C ASP A 64 -8.27 -3.88 -11.02
N SER A 65 -8.87 -4.66 -10.12
CA SER A 65 -10.31 -4.59 -9.84
C SER A 65 -10.71 -3.44 -8.90
N TYR A 66 -9.76 -2.82 -8.20
CA TYR A 66 -10.03 -1.71 -7.27
C TYR A 66 -9.30 -0.42 -7.67
N PRO A 67 -9.90 0.75 -7.39
CA PRO A 67 -9.19 2.01 -7.49
C PRO A 67 -8.03 2.06 -6.49
N VAL A 68 -6.84 2.43 -6.98
CA VAL A 68 -5.65 2.66 -6.13
C VAL A 68 -5.54 4.14 -5.81
N ALA A 69 -5.50 4.50 -4.52
CA ALA A 69 -5.34 5.87 -4.05
C ALA A 69 -3.91 6.16 -3.55
N GLU A 70 -3.37 7.29 -4.00
CA GLU A 70 -2.08 7.80 -3.56
C GLU A 70 -2.05 8.05 -2.05
N THR A 71 -1.07 7.48 -1.36
CA THR A 71 -0.90 7.68 0.08
C THR A 71 -0.13 8.99 0.35
N ARG A 72 -0.83 10.04 0.78
CA ARG A 72 -0.23 11.37 1.04
C ARG A 72 0.52 11.43 2.39
N CYS A 73 1.61 12.22 2.51
CA CYS A 73 2.39 12.39 3.76
C CYS A 73 1.51 12.75 5.00
N ARG A 74 0.35 13.41 4.84
CA ARG A 74 -0.55 13.76 5.98
C ARG A 74 -1.15 12.53 6.65
N SER A 75 -1.43 11.47 5.89
CA SER A 75 -1.96 10.21 6.42
C SER A 75 -0.96 9.53 7.36
N HIS A 76 0.34 9.60 7.04
CA HIS A 76 1.42 9.12 7.91
C HIS A 76 1.56 9.88 9.23
N ARG A 77 1.11 11.14 9.33
CA ARG A 77 1.15 11.88 10.60
C ARG A 77 0.05 11.46 11.57
N ARG A 78 -1.04 10.90 11.05
CA ARG A 78 -2.19 10.47 11.85
C ARG A 78 -2.07 9.03 12.35
N THR A 79 -1.15 8.23 11.80
CA THR A 79 -0.84 6.94 12.40
C THR A 79 -0.28 7.19 13.80
N PRO A 80 -0.97 6.77 14.88
CA PRO A 80 -0.44 6.92 16.21
C PRO A 80 0.93 6.24 16.23
N SER A 81 1.94 6.91 16.79
CA SER A 81 3.24 6.28 16.99
C SER A 81 3.10 5.22 18.09
N HIS A 82 2.44 4.09 17.80
CA HIS A 82 2.62 2.85 18.54
C HIS A 82 4.00 2.27 18.17
N ARG A 83 5.02 3.13 18.29
CA ARG A 83 6.42 2.79 18.08
C ARG A 83 6.82 2.11 19.38
N SER A 84 6.94 0.80 19.34
CA SER A 84 7.57 0.05 20.43
C SER A 84 8.85 0.79 20.85
N ARG A 85 9.12 0.86 22.16
CA ARG A 85 10.28 1.55 22.76
C ARG A 85 11.64 0.93 22.37
N ARG A 86 11.79 0.39 21.15
CA ARG A 86 13.09 0.04 20.60
C ARG A 86 13.67 1.29 19.94
N PRO A 87 14.86 1.75 20.34
CA PRO A 87 15.48 2.93 19.77
C PRO A 87 15.88 2.62 18.33
N LEU A 88 14.98 2.89 17.39
CA LEU A 88 15.38 3.07 16.01
C LEU A 88 16.22 4.35 15.96
N ARG A 89 17.52 4.21 15.68
CA ARG A 89 18.36 5.31 15.20
C ARG A 89 17.51 6.13 14.24
N ARG A 90 17.45 7.44 14.47
CA ARG A 90 16.67 8.39 13.67
C ARG A 90 17.06 8.26 12.20
N LEU A 91 16.39 7.40 11.45
CA LEU A 91 16.25 7.56 10.01
C LEU A 91 15.28 8.72 9.82
N SER A 92 15.83 9.94 9.86
CA SER A 92 15.17 11.12 9.34
C SER A 92 15.00 10.90 7.84
N TYR A 93 13.83 10.45 7.42
CA TYR A 93 13.40 10.67 6.04
C TYR A 93 12.81 12.07 6.00
N PRO A 94 13.46 13.06 5.36
CA PRO A 94 12.79 14.34 5.11
C PRO A 94 11.64 14.10 4.11
N CYS A 95 10.37 14.13 4.55
CA CYS A 95 9.25 14.47 3.64
C CYS A 95 9.49 15.96 3.29
N GLU A 96 10.24 16.24 2.23
CA GLU A 96 10.53 17.59 1.71
C GLU A 96 9.30 18.28 1.09
N CYS A 97 8.12 17.67 1.12
CA CYS A 97 6.89 18.25 0.58
C CYS A 97 6.35 19.47 1.36
N ALA A 98 6.95 19.84 2.50
CA ALA A 98 6.45 20.93 3.33
C ALA A 98 6.85 22.35 2.87
N ARG A 99 7.71 22.51 1.84
CA ARG A 99 8.21 23.85 1.43
C ARG A 99 7.95 24.28 -0.01
N LEU A 100 7.42 23.44 -0.90
CA LEU A 100 7.23 23.82 -2.30
C LEU A 100 5.76 23.81 -2.68
N ARG A 101 5.18 25.01 -2.81
CA ARG A 101 3.94 25.26 -3.57
C ARG A 101 4.23 25.09 -5.06
N SER A 102 4.44 23.87 -5.54
CA SER A 102 4.54 23.57 -6.98
C SER A 102 3.58 22.43 -7.37
N PRO A 103 2.94 22.50 -8.55
CA PRO A 103 1.84 21.61 -8.93
C PRO A 103 2.28 20.31 -9.62
N HIS A 104 3.52 19.83 -9.44
CA HIS A 104 4.01 18.64 -10.14
C HIS A 104 4.34 17.48 -9.18
N PRO A 105 4.06 16.22 -9.57
CA PRO A 105 4.28 15.06 -8.72
C PRO A 105 5.78 14.82 -8.51
N CYS A 106 6.17 14.68 -7.24
CA CYS A 106 7.53 14.42 -6.80
C CYS A 106 8.00 13.03 -7.29
N ALA A 107 8.86 12.99 -8.31
CA ALA A 107 9.62 11.79 -8.63
C ALA A 107 10.79 11.63 -7.62
N PRO A 108 11.07 10.42 -7.11
CA PRO A 108 12.23 10.19 -6.25
C PRO A 108 13.53 10.30 -7.07
N ARG A 109 14.45 11.17 -6.64
CA ARG A 109 15.83 11.21 -7.13
C ARG A 109 16.58 10.00 -6.58
N VAL A 110 16.83 8.99 -7.43
CA VAL A 110 17.73 7.89 -7.11
C VAL A 110 19.16 8.43 -7.22
N HIS A 111 19.84 8.58 -6.09
CA HIS A 111 21.29 8.77 -6.11
C HIS A 111 21.94 7.42 -6.42
N ALA A 112 22.53 7.30 -7.60
CA ALA A 112 23.38 6.17 -7.96
C ALA A 112 24.66 6.25 -7.11
N GLU A 113 24.78 5.38 -6.11
CA GLU A 113 26.04 5.12 -5.42
C GLU A 113 26.82 4.11 -6.27
N SER A 114 27.72 4.64 -7.11
CA SER A 114 28.74 3.86 -7.81
C SER A 114 29.81 3.50 -6.77
N ALA A 115 29.87 2.24 -6.38
CA ALA A 115 31.05 1.68 -5.73
C ALA A 115 31.92 1.04 -6.80
N ALA A 116 33.14 1.59 -6.93
CA ALA A 116 34.24 1.08 -7.73
C ALA A 116 34.83 -0.21 -7.14
#